data_AF-A0A848IRC9-F1
#
_entry.id   AF-A0A848IRC9-F1
#
_cell.length_a   1.000
_cell.length_b   1.000
_cell.length_c   1.000
_cell.angle_alpha   90.00
_cell.angle_beta   90.00
_cell.angle_gamma   90.00
#
_symmetry.space_group_name_H-M   'P 1'
#
loop_
_entity.id
_entity.type
_entity.pdbx_description
1 polymer ?
#
loop_
_entity_poly.entity_id
_entity_poly.type
_entity_poly.pdbx_seq_one_letter_code
_entity_poly.pdbx_strand_id
1 'polypeptide(L)'
;MKGKVYKTSADQNTSLSTIEKIESLHPYQTITYLSIFGSSLIFVFLLVVLFVSSSHSDKVIEIPVTFYLSTGFLVFSHYFISKLPKFFDEENDLNIKRYLGFGILFTALFGVSQLFAWISLFNDQIYFDGKAVETMLYLLSGLHLLHIIAGLVFMISLFISCLTSLSDPVKNLIYFTNPFQKMKLSLLHAFWVFMDVSWIFILGTFIMMILV
;
A
#
# COMPACT_ATOMS: atom_id res chain seq x y z
N MET A 1 58.90 -35.31 -12.49
CA MET A 1 58.02 -34.89 -13.61
C MET A 1 56.68 -34.43 -13.05
N LYS A 2 56.10 -33.39 -13.66
CA LYS A 2 54.86 -32.69 -13.31
C LYS A 2 53.58 -33.54 -13.51
N GLY A 3 52.50 -33.17 -12.82
CA GLY A 3 51.10 -33.39 -13.23
C GLY A 3 50.10 -33.24 -12.06
N LYS A 4 49.63 -32.03 -11.72
CA LYS A 4 48.27 -31.47 -12.00
C LYS A 4 47.10 -32.44 -11.71
N VAL A 5 46.36 -32.25 -10.60
CA VAL A 5 45.08 -31.49 -10.43
C VAL A 5 43.87 -32.18 -11.09
N TYR A 6 42.83 -32.50 -10.31
CA TYR A 6 41.43 -32.13 -10.60
C TYR A 6 40.59 -32.03 -9.30
N LYS A 7 40.04 -30.84 -9.06
CA LYS A 7 38.87 -30.58 -8.20
C LYS A 7 37.67 -31.36 -8.74
N THR A 8 36.71 -31.73 -7.90
CA THR A 8 35.29 -31.63 -8.28
C THR A 8 34.46 -31.33 -7.04
N SER A 9 33.70 -30.25 -7.20
CA SER A 9 32.84 -29.56 -6.26
C SER A 9 31.75 -30.46 -5.69
N ALA A 10 31.73 -30.61 -4.37
CA ALA A 10 30.51 -30.98 -3.67
C ALA A 10 29.68 -29.70 -3.50
N ASP A 11 28.62 -29.64 -4.28
CA ASP A 11 27.50 -28.72 -4.22
C ASP A 11 27.02 -28.47 -2.77
N GLN A 12 27.42 -27.34 -2.18
CA GLN A 12 26.88 -26.83 -0.91
C GLN A 12 25.80 -25.79 -1.22
N ASN A 13 24.72 -26.24 -1.85
CA ASN A 13 23.49 -25.47 -1.99
C ASN A 13 22.52 -25.84 -0.86
N THR A 14 22.93 -25.60 0.39
CA THR A 14 22.01 -25.66 1.54
C THR A 14 21.21 -24.37 1.56
N SER A 15 20.00 -24.43 1.00
CA SER A 15 18.97 -23.42 1.18
C SER A 15 18.79 -23.15 2.68
N LEU A 16 19.17 -21.96 3.13
CA LEU A 16 18.88 -21.46 4.49
C LEU A 16 17.43 -21.80 4.84
N SER A 17 17.20 -22.33 6.05
CA SER A 17 15.85 -22.69 6.48
C SER A 17 14.96 -21.44 6.45
N THR A 18 13.70 -21.57 6.03
CA THR A 18 12.77 -20.43 5.95
C THR A 18 12.70 -19.61 7.24
N ILE A 19 12.91 -20.26 8.38
CA ILE A 19 12.97 -19.64 9.71
C ILE A 19 14.20 -18.74 9.88
N GLU A 20 15.38 -19.21 9.47
CA GLU A 20 16.63 -18.44 9.53
C GLU A 20 16.56 -17.19 8.62
N LYS A 21 15.86 -17.30 7.49
CA LYS A 21 15.60 -16.15 6.62
C LYS A 21 14.66 -15.13 7.28
N ILE A 22 13.63 -15.57 8.00
CA ILE A 22 12.71 -14.69 8.74
C ILE A 22 13.43 -14.02 9.92
N GLU A 23 14.32 -14.73 10.61
CA GLU A 23 15.11 -14.21 11.73
C GLU A 23 16.11 -13.13 11.30
N SER A 24 16.60 -13.21 10.06
CA SER A 24 17.49 -12.20 9.48
C SER A 24 16.80 -10.89 9.04
N LEU A 25 15.47 -10.83 9.07
CA LEU A 25 14.73 -9.64 8.64
C LEU A 25 14.86 -8.51 9.67
N HIS A 26 14.99 -7.28 9.16
CA HIS A 26 15.01 -6.12 10.04
C HIS A 26 13.63 -5.95 10.72
N PRO A 27 13.54 -5.60 12.02
CA PRO A 27 12.27 -5.46 12.74
C PRO A 27 11.16 -4.68 12.00
N TYR A 28 11.50 -3.55 11.35
CA TYR A 28 10.56 -2.82 10.50
C TYR A 28 9.93 -3.65 9.37
N GLN A 29 10.71 -4.52 8.70
CA GLN A 29 10.17 -5.39 7.65
C GLN A 29 9.17 -6.39 8.24
N THR A 30 9.53 -7.02 9.36
CA THR A 30 8.66 -7.98 10.05
C THR A 30 7.34 -7.33 10.46
N ILE A 31 7.39 -6.14 11.07
CA ILE A 31 6.19 -5.41 11.48
C ILE A 31 5.33 -5.04 10.25
N THR A 32 5.92 -4.50 9.18
CA THR A 32 5.17 -4.14 7.98
C THR A 32 4.50 -5.35 7.33
N TYR A 33 5.23 -6.46 7.12
CA TYR A 33 4.64 -7.65 6.49
C TYR A 33 3.58 -8.32 7.36
N LEU A 34 3.82 -8.39 8.68
CA LEU A 34 2.81 -8.89 9.62
C LEU A 34 1.55 -8.01 9.60
N SER A 35 1.72 -6.69 9.51
CA SER A 35 0.60 -5.75 9.43
C SER A 35 -0.18 -5.93 8.12
N ILE A 36 0.50 -6.06 6.98
CA ILE A 36 -0.13 -6.33 5.68
C ILE A 36 -0.93 -7.63 5.75
N PHE A 37 -0.34 -8.71 6.29
CA PHE A 37 -1.00 -10.00 6.40
C PHE A 37 -2.23 -9.93 7.31
N GLY A 38 -2.09 -9.34 8.50
CA GLY A 38 -3.20 -9.19 9.45
C GLY A 38 -4.35 -8.34 8.88
N SER A 39 -4.03 -7.19 8.27
CA SER A 39 -5.03 -6.35 7.63
C SER A 39 -5.70 -7.06 6.45
N SER A 40 -4.96 -7.83 5.64
CA SER A 40 -5.52 -8.61 4.54
C SER A 40 -6.59 -9.59 5.02
N LEU A 41 -6.35 -10.29 6.14
CA LEU A 41 -7.34 -11.20 6.72
C LEU A 41 -8.62 -10.47 7.15
N ILE A 42 -8.48 -9.28 7.75
CA ILE A 42 -9.62 -8.44 8.16
C ILE A 42 -10.41 -7.99 6.93
N PHE A 43 -9.75 -7.48 5.88
CA PHE A 43 -10.43 -7.05 4.65
C PHE A 43 -11.15 -8.22 3.97
N VAL A 44 -10.50 -9.38 3.84
CA VAL A 44 -11.13 -10.58 3.25
C VAL A 44 -12.36 -11.01 4.04
N PHE A 45 -12.25 -11.06 5.37
CA PHE A 45 -13.40 -11.41 6.22
C PHE A 45 -14.57 -10.45 6.02
N LEU A 46 -14.32 -9.15 6.04
CA LEU A 46 -15.37 -8.13 5.86
C LEU A 46 -15.96 -8.16 4.44
N LEU A 47 -15.16 -8.43 3.40
CA LEU A 47 -15.65 -8.61 2.02
C LEU A 47 -16.58 -9.82 1.90
N VAL A 48 -16.25 -10.94 2.56
CA VAL A 48 -17.13 -12.13 2.60
C VAL A 48 -18.45 -11.80 3.29
N VAL A 49 -18.41 -11.09 4.43
CA VAL A 49 -19.62 -10.66 5.14
C VAL A 49 -20.49 -9.73 4.27
N LEU A 50 -19.87 -8.77 3.57
CA LEU A 50 -20.56 -7.90 2.63
C LEU A 50 -21.23 -8.72 1.50
N PHE A 51 -20.51 -9.65 0.89
CA PHE A 51 -21.03 -10.49 -0.19
C PHE A 51 -22.26 -11.30 0.27
N VAL A 52 -22.17 -11.98 1.41
CA VAL A 52 -23.31 -12.74 1.97
C VAL A 52 -24.49 -11.81 2.30
N SER A 53 -24.21 -10.65 2.88
CA SER A 53 -25.26 -9.68 3.23
C SER A 53 -25.96 -9.11 1.99
N SER A 54 -25.22 -8.88 0.91
CA SER A 54 -25.76 -8.36 -0.35
C SER A 54 -26.72 -9.36 -1.01
N SER A 55 -26.45 -10.66 -0.93
CA SER A 55 -27.33 -11.70 -1.50
C SER A 55 -28.72 -11.79 -0.86
N HIS A 56 -28.88 -11.22 0.34
CA HIS A 56 -30.14 -11.18 1.09
C HIS A 56 -30.80 -9.79 1.05
N SER A 57 -30.27 -8.85 0.27
CA SER A 57 -30.76 -7.48 0.18
C SER A 57 -31.31 -7.18 -1.21
N ASP A 58 -32.56 -6.75 -1.28
CA ASP A 58 -33.20 -6.34 -2.54
C ASP A 58 -32.81 -4.92 -2.99
N LYS A 59 -31.90 -4.25 -2.27
CA LYS A 59 -31.59 -2.83 -2.47
C LYS A 59 -30.20 -2.65 -3.09
N VAL A 60 -30.18 -2.21 -4.34
CA VAL A 60 -28.95 -1.80 -5.02
C VAL A 60 -28.52 -0.44 -4.48
N ILE A 61 -27.33 -0.38 -3.88
CA ILE A 61 -26.72 0.89 -3.46
C ILE A 61 -25.97 1.45 -4.66
N GLU A 62 -26.41 2.60 -5.16
CA GLU A 62 -25.68 3.34 -6.18
C GLU A 62 -24.44 4.00 -5.55
N ILE A 63 -23.26 3.60 -6.00
CA ILE A 63 -22.01 4.22 -5.54
C ILE A 63 -21.86 5.58 -6.20
N PRO A 64 -21.60 6.66 -5.42
CA PRO A 64 -21.32 7.98 -5.99
C PRO A 64 -20.15 7.96 -6.98
N VAL A 65 -20.26 8.76 -8.04
CA VAL A 65 -19.20 8.93 -9.08
C VAL A 65 -17.84 9.30 -8.45
N THR A 66 -17.85 9.97 -7.30
CA THR A 66 -16.67 10.35 -6.53
C THR A 66 -15.78 9.16 -6.15
N PHE A 67 -16.34 7.96 -5.88
CA PHE A 67 -15.55 6.75 -5.61
C PHE A 67 -14.73 6.32 -6.83
N TYR A 68 -15.32 6.37 -8.03
CA TYR A 68 -14.61 6.03 -9.26
C TYR A 68 -13.51 7.05 -9.56
N LEU A 69 -13.80 8.35 -9.40
CA LEU A 69 -12.81 9.40 -9.59
C LEU A 69 -11.64 9.26 -8.60
N SER A 70 -11.92 8.93 -7.33
CA SER A 70 -10.89 8.72 -6.31
C SER A 70 -9.90 7.62 -6.70
N THR A 71 -10.38 6.56 -7.37
CA THR A 71 -9.54 5.44 -7.82
C THR A 71 -8.46 5.91 -8.80
N GLY A 72 -8.75 6.93 -9.62
CA GLY A 72 -7.74 7.57 -10.46
C GLY A 72 -6.60 8.18 -9.64
N PHE A 73 -6.90 8.91 -8.58
CA PHE A 73 -5.88 9.48 -7.69
C PHE A 73 -5.05 8.40 -6.99
N LEU A 74 -5.67 7.30 -6.58
CA LEU A 74 -4.97 6.17 -5.95
C LEU A 74 -3.97 5.53 -6.93
N VAL A 75 -4.42 5.22 -8.16
CA VAL A 75 -3.57 4.64 -9.22
C VAL A 75 -2.41 5.57 -9.57
N PHE A 76 -2.64 6.88 -9.66
CA PHE A 76 -1.56 7.84 -9.87
C PHE A 76 -0.56 7.82 -8.72
N SER A 77 -1.03 7.83 -7.46
CA SER A 77 -0.16 7.75 -6.29
C SER A 77 0.72 6.49 -6.32
N HIS A 78 0.14 5.34 -6.61
CA HIS A 78 0.87 4.08 -6.77
C HIS A 78 1.94 4.15 -7.85
N TYR A 79 1.61 4.72 -9.02
CA TYR A 79 2.58 4.90 -10.08
C TYR A 79 3.80 5.67 -9.60
N PHE A 80 3.62 6.77 -8.87
CA PHE A 80 4.75 7.54 -8.34
C PHE A 80 5.56 6.75 -7.31
N ILE A 81 4.89 6.05 -6.40
CA ILE A 81 5.56 5.28 -5.33
C ILE A 81 6.33 4.08 -5.89
N SER A 82 5.80 3.41 -6.93
CA SER A 82 6.44 2.25 -7.57
C SER A 82 7.82 2.55 -8.18
N LYS A 83 8.08 3.81 -8.55
CA LYS A 83 9.36 4.23 -9.15
C LYS A 83 10.43 4.58 -8.11
N LEU A 84 10.05 4.76 -6.84
CA LEU A 84 11.00 5.21 -5.79
C LEU A 84 12.18 4.25 -5.58
N PRO A 85 12.01 2.91 -5.49
CA PRO A 85 13.15 2.00 -5.32
C PRO A 85 14.13 2.08 -6.49
N LYS A 86 13.62 2.25 -7.71
CA LYS A 86 14.45 2.39 -8.92
C LYS A 86 15.26 3.69 -8.89
N PHE A 87 14.64 4.81 -8.55
CA PHE A 87 15.37 6.08 -8.47
C PHE A 87 16.40 6.11 -7.32
N PHE A 88 16.17 5.32 -6.27
CA PHE A 88 17.18 5.12 -5.23
C PHE A 88 18.43 4.42 -5.78
N ASP A 89 18.26 3.39 -6.62
CA ASP A 89 19.37 2.66 -7.23
C ASP A 89 20.12 3.47 -8.29
N GLU A 90 19.45 4.44 -8.91
CA GLU A 90 20.04 5.40 -9.85
C GLU A 90 20.65 6.63 -9.14
N GLU A 91 20.64 6.68 -7.81
CA GLU A 91 21.10 7.80 -6.98
C GLU A 91 20.46 9.15 -7.39
N ASN A 92 19.22 9.11 -7.90
CA ASN A 92 18.54 10.29 -8.45
C ASN A 92 17.73 11.02 -7.37
N ASP A 93 18.41 11.84 -6.59
CA ASP A 93 17.86 12.58 -5.45
C ASP A 93 16.66 13.47 -5.83
N LEU A 94 16.73 14.15 -6.98
CA LEU A 94 15.70 15.05 -7.46
C LEU A 94 14.40 14.31 -7.78
N ASN A 95 14.48 13.17 -8.47
CA ASN A 95 13.31 12.38 -8.81
C ASN A 95 12.69 11.72 -7.58
N ILE A 96 13.49 11.27 -6.61
CA ILE A 96 12.96 10.74 -5.33
C ILE A 96 12.12 11.82 -4.62
N LYS A 97 12.65 13.04 -4.48
CA LYS A 97 11.91 14.16 -3.86
C LYS A 97 10.61 14.45 -4.61
N ARG A 98 10.66 14.57 -5.94
CA ARG A 98 9.49 14.88 -6.78
C ARG A 98 8.42 13.79 -6.72
N TYR A 99 8.80 12.54 -6.90
CA TYR A 99 7.85 11.42 -6.93
C TYR A 99 7.24 11.17 -5.56
N LEU A 100 8.02 11.30 -4.49
CA LEU A 100 7.50 11.19 -3.12
C LEU A 100 6.53 12.33 -2.79
N GLY A 101 6.83 13.56 -3.24
CA GLY A 101 5.93 14.71 -3.13
C GLY A 101 4.64 14.53 -3.93
N PHE A 102 4.70 14.04 -5.16
CA PHE A 102 3.52 13.71 -5.95
C PHE A 102 2.71 12.58 -5.32
N GLY A 103 3.36 11.53 -4.80
CA GLY A 103 2.68 10.46 -4.06
C GLY A 103 1.89 11.01 -2.87
N ILE A 104 2.48 11.89 -2.06
CA ILE A 104 1.79 12.58 -0.95
C ILE A 104 0.58 13.37 -1.45
N LEU A 105 0.75 14.17 -2.51
CA LEU A 105 -0.31 14.98 -3.08
C LEU A 105 -1.50 14.13 -3.55
N PHE A 106 -1.26 13.11 -4.37
CA PHE A 106 -2.30 12.26 -4.91
C PHE A 106 -3.00 11.42 -3.83
N THR A 107 -2.26 10.97 -2.81
CA THR A 107 -2.84 10.29 -1.64
C THR A 107 -3.73 11.22 -0.82
N ALA A 108 -3.32 12.48 -0.63
CA ALA A 108 -4.15 13.47 0.05
C ALA A 108 -5.43 13.78 -0.74
N LEU A 109 -5.32 13.91 -2.07
CA LEU A 109 -6.48 14.09 -2.96
C LEU A 109 -7.43 12.89 -2.90
N PHE A 110 -6.90 11.66 -2.86
CA PHE A 110 -7.71 10.46 -2.61
C PHE A 110 -8.48 10.58 -1.29
N GLY A 111 -7.79 10.89 -0.19
CA GLY A 111 -8.44 11.03 1.12
C GLY A 111 -9.53 12.09 1.15
N VAL A 112 -9.29 13.26 0.56
CA VAL A 112 -10.31 14.33 0.44
C VAL A 112 -11.50 13.89 -0.40
N SER A 113 -11.26 13.20 -1.53
CA SER A 113 -12.35 12.68 -2.37
C SER A 113 -13.19 11.63 -1.66
N GLN A 114 -12.60 10.80 -0.79
CA GLN A 114 -13.33 9.84 0.05
C GLN A 114 -14.28 10.56 1.02
N LEU A 115 -13.84 11.66 1.63
CA LEU A 115 -14.69 12.46 2.52
C LEU A 115 -15.88 13.06 1.75
N PHE A 116 -15.66 13.59 0.55
CA PHE A 116 -16.75 14.06 -0.30
C PHE A 116 -17.71 12.94 -0.72
N ALA A 117 -17.19 11.74 -0.96
CA ALA A 117 -18.02 10.59 -1.29
C ALA A 117 -18.92 10.19 -0.11
N TRP A 118 -18.41 10.25 1.13
CA TRP A 118 -19.22 10.02 2.33
C TRP A 118 -20.30 11.09 2.55
N ILE A 119 -19.98 12.36 2.28
CA ILE A 119 -20.96 13.45 2.34
C ILE A 119 -22.07 13.21 1.30
N SER A 120 -21.73 12.77 0.10
CA SER A 120 -22.73 12.42 -0.93
C SER A 120 -23.65 11.30 -0.45
N LEU A 121 -23.09 10.20 0.07
CA LEU A 121 -23.87 9.08 0.62
C LEU A 121 -24.83 9.52 1.74
N PHE A 122 -24.36 10.42 2.62
CA PHE A 122 -25.18 10.96 3.70
C PHE A 122 -26.35 11.81 3.17
N ASN A 123 -26.12 12.59 2.11
CA ASN A 123 -27.16 13.38 1.46
C ASN A 123 -28.19 12.51 0.72
N ASP A 124 -27.75 11.35 0.19
CA ASP A 124 -28.59 10.37 -0.48
C ASP A 124 -29.38 9.47 0.51
N GLN A 125 -29.42 9.85 1.80
CA GLN A 125 -30.07 9.13 2.90
C GLN A 125 -29.57 7.69 3.11
N ILE A 126 -28.35 7.40 2.66
CA ILE A 126 -27.66 6.14 2.96
C ILE A 126 -26.97 6.32 4.31
N TYR A 127 -27.73 6.11 5.37
CA TYR A 127 -27.23 6.28 6.73
C TYR A 127 -26.61 5.01 7.29
N PHE A 128 -25.84 5.17 8.37
CA PHE A 128 -25.45 4.08 9.24
C PHE A 128 -26.65 3.64 10.12
N ASP A 129 -27.74 3.17 9.51
CA ASP A 129 -29.00 2.86 10.23
C ASP A 129 -29.14 1.39 10.66
N GLY A 130 -28.13 0.56 10.38
CA GLY A 130 -28.12 -0.86 10.74
C GLY A 130 -28.48 -1.80 9.58
N LYS A 131 -28.77 -1.29 8.38
CA LYS A 131 -28.78 -2.13 7.17
C LYS A 131 -27.38 -2.66 6.87
N ALA A 132 -27.27 -3.98 6.74
CA ALA A 132 -26.00 -4.68 6.66
C ALA A 132 -25.08 -4.15 5.54
N VAL A 133 -25.61 -3.90 4.34
CA VAL A 133 -24.80 -3.45 3.19
C VAL A 133 -24.33 -1.99 3.35
N GLU A 134 -25.21 -1.10 3.81
CA GLU A 134 -24.90 0.34 4.03
C GLU A 134 -23.83 0.49 5.12
N THR A 135 -23.98 -0.23 6.23
CA THR A 135 -23.00 -0.29 7.32
C THR A 135 -21.64 -0.84 6.86
N MET A 136 -21.64 -1.91 6.05
CA MET A 136 -20.39 -2.49 5.54
C MET A 136 -19.66 -1.55 4.60
N LEU A 137 -20.36 -0.74 3.79
CA LEU A 137 -19.73 0.27 2.94
C LEU A 137 -18.93 1.28 3.75
N TYR A 138 -19.54 1.86 4.80
CA TYR A 138 -18.84 2.80 5.69
C TYR A 138 -17.69 2.13 6.45
N LEU A 139 -17.87 0.88 6.89
CA LEU A 139 -16.84 0.15 7.62
C LEU A 139 -15.62 -0.17 6.74
N LEU A 140 -15.83 -0.70 5.53
CA LEU A 140 -14.77 -1.05 4.58
C LEU A 140 -14.00 0.18 4.11
N SER A 141 -14.74 1.21 3.67
CA SER A 141 -14.12 2.45 3.18
C SER A 141 -13.43 3.22 4.32
N GLY A 142 -14.00 3.21 5.53
CA GLY A 142 -13.41 3.85 6.71
C GLY A 142 -12.14 3.15 7.18
N LEU A 143 -12.16 1.82 7.22
CA LEU A 143 -10.95 1.05 7.54
C LEU A 143 -9.86 1.28 6.49
N HIS A 144 -10.22 1.33 5.21
CA HIS A 144 -9.28 1.64 4.14
C HIS A 144 -8.69 3.05 4.28
N LEU A 145 -9.52 4.05 4.55
CA LEU A 145 -9.08 5.43 4.77
C LEU A 145 -8.14 5.54 5.97
N LEU A 146 -8.38 4.81 7.06
CA LEU A 146 -7.48 4.73 8.21
C LEU A 146 -6.09 4.23 7.80
N HIS A 147 -6.01 3.16 7.00
CA HIS A 147 -4.73 2.64 6.51
C HIS A 147 -4.03 3.64 5.57
N ILE A 148 -4.78 4.38 4.74
CA ILE A 148 -4.23 5.45 3.90
C ILE A 148 -3.62 6.56 4.77
N ILE A 149 -4.28 6.96 5.85
CA ILE A 149 -3.75 7.96 6.80
C ILE A 149 -2.44 7.45 7.43
N ALA A 150 -2.41 6.20 7.88
CA ALA A 150 -1.19 5.59 8.42
C ALA A 150 -0.04 5.56 7.39
N GLY A 151 -0.34 5.17 6.14
CA GLY A 151 0.60 5.20 5.03
C GLY A 151 1.09 6.61 4.69
N LEU A 152 0.19 7.60 4.73
CA LEU A 152 0.51 9.01 4.47
C LEU A 152 1.47 9.57 5.52
N VAL A 153 1.25 9.28 6.81
CA VAL A 153 2.16 9.68 7.89
C VAL A 153 3.56 9.07 7.68
N PHE A 154 3.61 7.78 7.34
CA PHE A 154 4.88 7.11 7.05
C PHE A 154 5.59 7.74 5.83
N MET A 155 4.84 8.02 4.76
CA MET A 155 5.36 8.65 3.55
C MET A 155 5.89 10.08 3.81
N ILE A 156 5.18 10.87 4.61
CA ILE A 156 5.64 12.21 5.03
C ILE A 156 6.93 12.12 5.86
N SER A 157 7.04 11.15 6.76
CA SER A 157 8.27 10.93 7.54
C SER A 157 9.47 10.64 6.63
N LEU A 158 9.27 9.80 5.60
CA LEU A 158 10.30 9.54 4.59
C LEU A 158 10.62 10.78 3.77
N PHE A 159 9.63 11.59 3.43
CA PHE A 159 9.81 12.83 2.68
C PHE A 159 10.64 13.85 3.46
N ILE A 160 10.38 14.03 4.75
CA ILE A 160 11.18 14.92 5.61
C ILE A 160 12.63 14.40 5.74
N SER A 161 12.80 13.08 5.94
CA SER A 161 14.14 12.45 5.98
C SER A 161 14.89 12.64 4.66
N CYS A 162 14.18 12.56 3.54
CA CYS A 162 14.70 12.75 2.18
C CYS A 162 15.13 14.20 1.96
N LEU A 163 14.28 15.18 2.29
CA LEU A 163 14.61 16.61 2.19
C LEU A 163 15.83 16.99 3.05
N THR A 164 15.89 16.50 4.29
CA THR A 164 17.00 16.82 5.20
C THR A 164 18.32 16.16 4.82
N SER A 165 18.29 14.93 4.32
CA SER A 165 19.51 14.17 3.96
C SER A 165 20.06 14.56 2.58
N LEU A 166 19.19 14.91 1.64
CA LEU A 166 19.57 15.21 0.26
C LEU A 166 19.78 16.71 0.00
N SER A 167 19.80 17.55 1.05
CA SER A 167 20.12 18.98 0.94
C SER A 167 21.63 19.27 1.08
N ASP A 168 22.39 18.31 1.60
CA ASP A 168 23.83 18.43 1.84
C ASP A 168 24.58 17.38 1.00
N PRO A 169 25.58 17.76 0.18
CA PRO A 169 26.35 16.83 -0.65
C PRO A 169 26.94 15.64 0.13
N VAL A 170 27.38 15.84 1.38
CA VAL A 170 27.97 14.78 2.20
C VAL A 170 26.90 13.82 2.70
N LYS A 171 25.76 14.35 3.17
CA LYS A 171 24.63 13.52 3.64
C LYS A 171 23.94 12.78 2.50
N ASN A 172 24.01 13.32 1.28
CA ASN A 172 23.50 12.68 0.08
C ASN A 172 24.22 11.35 -0.20
N LEU A 173 25.56 11.35 -0.21
CA LEU A 173 26.34 10.11 -0.38
C LEU A 173 26.04 9.09 0.74
N ILE A 174 25.92 9.56 1.99
CA ILE A 174 25.58 8.69 3.13
C ILE A 174 24.18 8.09 2.98
N TYR A 175 23.21 8.86 2.45
CA TYR A 175 21.84 8.42 2.24
C TYR A 175 21.78 7.24 1.25
N PHE A 176 22.46 7.35 0.11
CA PHE A 176 22.47 6.29 -0.91
C PHE A 176 23.32 5.08 -0.52
N THR A 177 24.36 5.29 0.28
CA THR A 177 25.16 4.17 0.84
C THR A 177 24.40 3.39 1.90
N ASN A 178 23.35 3.97 2.50
CA ASN A 178 22.61 3.33 3.59
C ASN A 178 21.53 2.35 3.07
N PRO A 179 21.72 1.03 3.21
CA PRO A 179 20.75 0.04 2.74
C PRO A 179 19.38 0.15 3.43
N PHE A 180 19.34 0.78 4.61
CA PHE A 180 18.12 0.99 5.38
C PHE A 180 17.14 1.94 4.68
N GLN A 181 17.64 2.93 3.93
CA GLN A 181 16.78 3.88 3.22
C GLN A 181 16.11 3.21 2.02
N LYS A 182 16.86 2.41 1.25
CA LYS A 182 16.31 1.56 0.19
C LYS A 182 15.23 0.62 0.74
N MET A 183 15.52 -0.02 1.88
CA MET A 183 14.59 -0.93 2.54
C MET A 183 13.27 -0.21 2.87
N LYS A 184 13.31 0.98 3.46
CA LYS A 184 12.12 1.77 3.78
C LYS A 184 11.28 2.12 2.55
N LEU A 185 11.91 2.52 1.44
CA LEU A 185 11.22 2.80 0.18
C LEU A 185 10.59 1.54 -0.41
N SER A 186 11.27 0.40 -0.31
CA SER A 186 10.72 -0.90 -0.73
C SER A 186 9.53 -1.32 0.13
N LEU A 187 9.57 -1.07 1.45
CA LEU A 187 8.46 -1.34 2.36
C LEU A 187 7.27 -0.42 2.08
N LEU A 188 7.52 0.87 1.81
CA LEU A 188 6.48 1.80 1.38
C LEU A 188 5.77 1.27 0.12
N HIS A 189 6.55 0.85 -0.88
CA HIS A 189 5.99 0.30 -2.12
C HIS A 189 5.17 -0.98 -1.87
N ALA A 190 5.69 -1.94 -1.10
CA ALA A 190 4.96 -3.17 -0.77
C ALA A 190 3.65 -2.89 -0.01
N PHE A 191 3.68 -1.94 0.94
CA PHE A 191 2.48 -1.49 1.63
C PHE A 191 1.48 -0.83 0.67
N TRP A 192 1.96 -0.02 -0.29
CA TRP A 192 1.09 0.64 -1.27
C TRP A 192 0.42 -0.34 -2.24
N VAL A 193 1.13 -1.40 -2.65
CA VAL A 193 0.53 -2.49 -3.45
C VAL A 193 -0.64 -3.12 -2.68
N PHE A 194 -0.47 -3.39 -1.37
CA PHE A 194 -1.56 -3.89 -0.53
C PHE A 194 -2.75 -2.93 -0.48
N MET A 195 -2.50 -1.63 -0.33
CA MET A 195 -3.55 -0.61 -0.32
C MET A 195 -4.38 -0.60 -1.60
N ASP A 196 -3.70 -0.58 -2.76
CA ASP A 196 -4.34 -0.58 -4.07
C ASP A 196 -5.16 -1.84 -4.31
N VAL A 197 -4.58 -3.01 -4.04
CA VAL A 197 -5.25 -4.29 -4.21
C VAL A 197 -6.51 -4.36 -3.34
N SER A 198 -6.39 -3.95 -2.07
CA SER A 198 -7.54 -3.91 -1.14
C SER A 198 -8.64 -3.00 -1.68
N TRP A 199 -8.30 -1.82 -2.20
CA TRP A 199 -9.27 -0.89 -2.77
C TRP A 199 -9.97 -1.44 -4.01
N ILE A 200 -9.22 -2.08 -4.92
CA ILE A 200 -9.78 -2.69 -6.12
C ILE A 200 -10.78 -3.79 -5.76
N PHE A 201 -10.48 -4.63 -4.76
CA PHE A 201 -11.43 -5.64 -4.29
C PHE A 201 -12.69 -5.01 -3.69
N ILE A 202 -12.54 -3.97 -2.85
CA ILE A 202 -13.67 -3.22 -2.28
C ILE A 202 -14.56 -2.68 -3.41
N LEU A 203 -13.99 -1.86 -4.29
CA LEU A 203 -14.74 -1.24 -5.39
C LEU A 203 -15.34 -2.30 -6.32
N GLY A 204 -14.59 -3.35 -6.63
CA GLY A 204 -15.03 -4.46 -7.48
C GLY A 204 -16.24 -5.20 -6.91
N THR A 205 -16.29 -5.44 -5.59
CA THR A 205 -17.46 -6.06 -4.97
C THR A 205 -18.72 -5.21 -5.07
N PHE A 206 -18.60 -3.89 -4.89
CA PHE A 206 -19.75 -3.00 -5.04
C PHE A 206 -20.19 -2.84 -6.49
N ILE A 207 -19.26 -2.82 -7.46
CA ILE A 207 -19.61 -2.83 -8.89
C ILE A 207 -20.35 -4.12 -9.26
N MET A 208 -19.86 -5.28 -8.80
CA MET A 208 -20.52 -6.56 -9.04
C MET A 208 -21.96 -6.57 -8.49
N MET A 209 -22.19 -5.99 -7.31
CA MET A 209 -23.51 -5.87 -6.71
C MET A 209 -24.48 -5.00 -7.53
N ILE A 210 -23.99 -4.03 -8.29
CA ILE A 210 -24.81 -3.19 -9.18
C ILE A 210 -25.24 -3.96 -10.45
N LEU A 211 -24.43 -4.92 -10.90
CA LEU A 211 -24.61 -5.62 -12.17
C LEU A 211 -25.49 -6.89 -12.05
N VAL A 212 -25.64 -7.43 -10.84
CA VAL A 212 -26.40 -8.66 -10.53
C VAL A 212 -27.76 -8.29 -9.96
#